data_AF-D6WRB9-F1
#
_entry.id   AF-D6WRB9-F1
#
_cell.length_a   1.000
_cell.length_b   1.000
_cell.length_c   1.000
_cell.angle_alpha   90.00
_cell.angle_beta   90.00
_cell.angle_gamma   90.00
#
_symmetry.space_group_name_H-M   'P 1'
#
loop_
_entity.id
_entity.type
_entity.pdbx_description
1 polymer ?
#
loop_
_entity_poly.entity_id
_entity_poly.type
_entity_poly.pdbx_seq_one_letter_code
_entity_poly.pdbx_strand_id
1 'polypeptide(L)'
;MSQSRSKKPSMPTNRPKPHMPVIDEKMCFKAVKKPKEFVTAYDVQGMRRLMVPDRNPIDIPGILPKSEFERLKNQAHIVTLKDRMMMLDEAEQKKNALQRESEKRKEFLQKVQKKQTAKPGTTLSDVEREAKSRNMYLLKRSFDLMQEQDNRVKRANGVILATKCRAIRNAQIAEKELIEKQLQEENRRLDLMMEQQRQKAMEEEAKRKQEEERKKQNYVTALSDQMRMNEIERMIEAEQKEEESRMINKAFLAIQQEEEQKLREKKELQQKIRNDLKKANDDLERYKLIQKEEQRIADLRIQKFMQEKLDREMARDQELALAKAAKEQEIIRMRNQQQRSQDIKAAMDEMNALRIQEEVERKWREKEIAAAKAKKEQQEMLKLEREKQINDLRRAAAITLARDEEDFHRVAKVQREQWEKEMELNKRKKEKAEQHRTELLKQINEKEKERIVVQKEKFEEANLQQIEQQRKDLHVKEHLRQKIEALRNKQLPERYIKDIEHHIEGIINTE
;
A
#
# COMPACT_ATOMS: atom_id res chain seq x y z
N MET A 1 7.75 -26.88 16.98
CA MET A 1 7.37 -27.68 18.17
C MET A 1 6.45 -28.82 17.75
N SER A 2 6.48 -29.93 18.48
CA SER A 2 5.97 -31.25 18.06
C SER A 2 4.45 -31.39 18.10
N GLN A 3 3.89 -32.16 17.16
CA GLN A 3 2.49 -32.57 17.15
C GLN A 3 2.22 -33.63 18.23
N SER A 4 1.27 -33.38 19.13
CA SER A 4 0.80 -34.35 20.13
C SER A 4 -0.54 -34.97 19.73
N ARG A 5 -0.51 -36.18 19.15
CA ARG A 5 -1.73 -37.01 18.98
C ARG A 5 -2.19 -37.54 20.35
N SER A 6 -3.37 -37.14 20.81
CA SER A 6 -3.98 -37.69 22.02
C SER A 6 -4.58 -39.08 21.76
N LYS A 7 -4.15 -40.07 22.55
CA LYS A 7 -4.75 -41.42 22.58
C LYS A 7 -6.13 -41.35 23.25
N LYS A 8 -7.13 -42.02 22.67
CA LYS A 8 -8.40 -42.32 23.36
C LYS A 8 -8.19 -43.50 24.34
N PRO A 9 -8.81 -43.51 25.53
CA PRO A 9 -8.77 -44.66 26.44
C PRO A 9 -9.73 -45.76 25.97
N SER A 10 -9.27 -47.01 26.02
CA SER A 10 -10.09 -48.21 25.80
C SER A 10 -10.67 -48.69 27.13
N MET A 11 -11.99 -48.78 27.24
CA MET A 11 -12.68 -49.36 28.41
C MET A 11 -12.69 -50.90 28.32
N PRO A 12 -12.36 -51.64 29.40
CA PRO A 12 -12.38 -53.10 29.38
C PRO A 12 -13.81 -53.63 29.62
N THR A 13 -14.34 -54.41 28.67
CA THR A 13 -15.62 -55.11 28.85
C THR A 13 -15.42 -56.44 29.57
N ASN A 14 -15.66 -56.47 30.87
CA ASN A 14 -15.70 -57.71 31.64
C ASN A 14 -16.93 -58.55 31.22
N ARG A 15 -16.72 -59.69 30.58
CA ARG A 15 -17.75 -60.75 30.44
C ARG A 15 -17.46 -61.87 31.44
N PRO A 16 -18.44 -62.33 32.25
CA PRO A 16 -18.28 -63.55 33.03
C PRO A 16 -18.15 -64.75 32.08
N LYS A 17 -17.22 -65.67 32.37
CA LYS A 17 -17.18 -66.98 31.73
C LYS A 17 -18.28 -67.87 32.32
N PRO A 18 -19.05 -68.63 31.51
CA PRO A 18 -19.95 -69.64 32.06
C PRO A 18 -19.13 -70.78 32.68
N HIS A 19 -19.55 -71.22 33.87
CA HIS A 19 -18.94 -72.34 34.59
C HIS A 19 -19.49 -73.66 34.00
N MET A 20 -18.61 -74.51 33.48
CA MET A 20 -18.98 -75.88 33.06
C MET A 20 -19.09 -76.77 34.30
N PRO A 21 -20.19 -77.53 34.49
CA PRO A 21 -20.25 -78.51 35.56
C PRO A 21 -19.36 -79.70 35.24
N VAL A 22 -18.60 -80.16 36.24
CA VAL A 22 -17.91 -81.45 36.20
C VAL A 22 -18.97 -82.55 36.27
N ILE A 23 -18.88 -83.54 35.37
CA ILE A 23 -19.76 -84.72 35.39
C ILE A 23 -18.93 -85.89 35.92
N ASP A 24 -19.37 -86.45 37.05
CA ASP A 24 -18.69 -87.57 37.71
C ASP A 24 -18.67 -88.84 36.85
N GLU A 25 -17.51 -89.50 36.81
CA GLU A 25 -17.35 -90.81 36.18
C GLU A 25 -18.09 -91.90 36.98
N LYS A 26 -19.28 -92.31 36.50
CA LYS A 26 -19.97 -93.48 37.05
C LYS A 26 -19.52 -94.77 36.35
N MET A 27 -19.00 -95.69 37.16
CA MET A 27 -18.41 -96.95 36.72
C MET A 27 -19.36 -97.80 35.86
N CYS A 28 -18.88 -98.24 34.69
CA CYS A 28 -19.57 -99.22 33.87
C CYS A 28 -19.27 -100.65 34.34
N PHE A 29 -20.25 -101.33 34.92
CA PHE A 29 -20.19 -102.78 35.14
C PHE A 29 -20.09 -103.52 33.80
N LYS A 30 -19.02 -104.31 33.60
CA LYS A 30 -18.86 -105.18 32.43
C LYS A 30 -19.77 -106.41 32.56
N ALA A 31 -20.93 -106.39 31.94
CA ALA A 31 -21.75 -107.58 31.75
C ALA A 31 -21.14 -108.51 30.69
N VAL A 32 -20.92 -109.78 31.05
CA VAL A 32 -20.45 -110.82 30.14
C VAL A 32 -21.51 -111.09 29.07
N LYS A 33 -21.19 -110.83 27.79
CA LYS A 33 -22.10 -111.13 26.67
C LYS A 33 -21.80 -112.51 26.08
N LYS A 34 -22.85 -113.31 25.89
CA LYS A 34 -22.82 -114.63 25.23
C LYS A 34 -22.36 -114.50 23.76
N PRO A 35 -21.83 -115.58 23.14
CA PRO A 35 -21.45 -115.56 21.73
C PRO A 35 -22.64 -115.20 20.84
N LYS A 36 -22.41 -114.33 19.85
CA LYS A 36 -23.43 -113.90 18.88
C LYS A 36 -23.54 -114.90 17.74
N GLU A 37 -24.76 -115.13 17.28
CA GLU A 37 -25.02 -115.98 16.12
C GLU A 37 -24.78 -115.21 14.81
N PHE A 38 -24.17 -115.91 13.85
CA PHE A 38 -23.88 -115.40 12.51
C PHE A 38 -24.52 -116.32 11.48
N VAL A 39 -25.27 -115.74 10.54
CA VAL A 39 -25.89 -116.49 9.44
C VAL A 39 -25.20 -116.11 8.14
N THR A 40 -24.88 -117.12 7.33
CA THR A 40 -24.34 -116.94 5.97
C THR A 40 -25.47 -116.83 4.96
N ALA A 41 -25.52 -115.69 4.27
CA ALA A 41 -26.39 -115.48 3.12
C ALA A 41 -25.57 -115.63 1.82
N TYR A 42 -26.20 -116.23 0.81
CA TYR A 42 -25.64 -116.35 -0.53
C TYR A 42 -26.33 -115.35 -1.45
N ASP A 43 -25.53 -114.63 -2.22
CA ASP A 43 -25.99 -113.64 -3.19
C ASP A 43 -25.10 -113.73 -4.45
N VAL A 44 -25.51 -113.12 -5.55
CA VAL A 44 -24.89 -113.30 -6.89
C VAL A 44 -23.40 -112.91 -6.96
N GLN A 45 -22.87 -112.20 -5.95
CA GLN A 45 -21.46 -111.79 -5.84
C GLN A 45 -20.68 -112.51 -4.72
N GLY A 46 -21.18 -113.64 -4.23
CA GLY A 46 -20.47 -114.51 -3.27
C GLY A 46 -20.94 -114.41 -1.81
N MET A 47 -20.50 -115.37 -1.00
CA MET A 47 -21.01 -115.60 0.37
C MET A 47 -20.65 -114.45 1.32
N ARG A 48 -21.64 -113.93 2.06
CA ARG A 48 -21.44 -112.93 3.13
C ARG A 48 -21.93 -113.46 4.48
N ARG A 49 -21.16 -113.22 5.55
CA ARG A 49 -21.55 -113.48 6.95
C ARG A 49 -22.20 -112.22 7.53
N LEU A 50 -23.45 -112.32 7.96
CA LEU A 50 -24.20 -111.22 8.58
C LEU A 50 -24.43 -111.50 10.07
N MET A 51 -24.38 -110.45 10.88
CA MET A 51 -24.66 -110.49 12.32
C MET A 51 -26.14 -110.18 12.55
N VAL A 52 -26.86 -111.06 13.23
CA VAL A 52 -28.28 -110.84 13.58
C VAL A 52 -28.36 -109.90 14.80
N PRO A 53 -29.14 -108.81 14.77
CA PRO A 53 -29.36 -107.97 15.95
C PRO A 53 -30.35 -108.61 16.94
N ASP A 54 -29.99 -108.65 18.22
CA ASP A 54 -30.85 -109.16 19.29
C ASP A 54 -32.15 -108.34 19.40
N ARG A 55 -33.31 -108.99 19.22
CA ARG A 55 -34.64 -108.37 19.40
C ARG A 55 -35.23 -108.67 20.78
N ASN A 56 -34.66 -108.05 21.82
CA ASN A 56 -35.32 -107.94 23.13
C ASN A 56 -35.77 -106.48 23.36
N PRO A 57 -37.05 -106.21 23.67
CA PRO A 57 -37.48 -104.87 24.05
C PRO A 57 -36.97 -104.51 25.45
N ILE A 58 -36.55 -103.26 25.63
CA ILE A 58 -36.23 -102.69 26.94
C ILE A 58 -37.42 -101.83 27.36
N ASP A 59 -38.44 -102.47 27.93
CA ASP A 59 -39.52 -101.74 28.60
C ASP A 59 -39.04 -101.28 29.97
N ILE A 60 -38.52 -100.05 30.02
CA ILE A 60 -38.31 -99.30 31.26
C ILE A 60 -39.01 -97.93 31.08
N PRO A 61 -40.12 -97.66 31.79
CA PRO A 61 -40.76 -96.36 31.76
C PRO A 61 -39.87 -95.32 32.47
N GLY A 62 -39.24 -94.43 31.69
CA GLY A 62 -38.45 -93.33 32.23
C GLY A 62 -39.34 -92.28 32.90
N ILE A 63 -39.29 -92.20 34.23
CA ILE A 63 -40.00 -91.16 35.00
C ILE A 63 -39.29 -89.82 34.77
N LEU A 64 -39.82 -89.02 33.84
CA LEU A 64 -39.28 -87.71 33.48
C LEU A 64 -39.81 -86.63 34.45
N PRO A 65 -38.96 -85.82 35.10
CA PRO A 65 -39.42 -84.71 35.94
C PRO A 65 -40.26 -83.71 35.14
N LYS A 66 -41.28 -83.09 35.75
CA LYS A 66 -42.14 -82.09 35.06
C LYS A 66 -41.35 -80.94 34.44
N SER A 67 -40.28 -80.48 35.09
CA SER A 67 -39.37 -79.45 34.58
C SER A 67 -38.57 -79.91 33.34
N GLU A 68 -38.11 -81.15 33.31
CA GLU A 68 -37.48 -81.77 32.13
C GLU A 68 -38.51 -81.94 30.99
N PHE A 69 -39.73 -82.39 31.31
CA PHE A 69 -40.82 -82.55 30.36
C PHE A 69 -41.26 -81.20 29.76
N GLU A 70 -41.43 -80.16 30.56
CA GLU A 70 -41.77 -78.82 30.09
C GLU A 70 -40.61 -78.18 29.30
N ARG A 71 -39.35 -78.37 29.72
CA ARG A 71 -38.19 -77.97 28.91
C ARG A 71 -38.19 -78.66 27.55
N LEU A 72 -38.37 -79.98 27.52
CA LEU A 72 -38.40 -80.75 26.27
C LEU A 72 -39.62 -80.41 25.41
N LYS A 73 -40.80 -80.14 26.01
CA LYS A 73 -42.00 -79.68 25.31
C LYS A 73 -41.80 -78.30 24.69
N ASN A 74 -41.13 -77.38 25.39
CA ASN A 74 -40.80 -76.05 24.88
C ASN A 74 -39.67 -76.09 23.83
N GLN A 75 -38.74 -77.04 23.93
CA GLN A 75 -37.68 -77.27 22.92
C GLN A 75 -38.20 -78.01 21.67
N ALA A 76 -39.19 -78.88 21.82
CA ALA A 76 -39.86 -79.57 20.72
C ALA A 76 -40.92 -78.71 20.01
N HIS A 77 -41.23 -77.52 20.53
CA HIS A 77 -42.12 -76.58 19.86
C HIS A 77 -41.41 -76.01 18.61
N ILE A 78 -41.84 -76.48 17.44
CA ILE A 78 -41.32 -76.03 16.15
C ILE A 78 -41.81 -74.60 15.90
N VAL A 79 -40.94 -73.62 16.15
CA VAL A 79 -41.21 -72.20 15.90
C VAL A 79 -41.56 -72.00 14.42
N THR A 80 -42.82 -71.67 14.14
CA THR A 80 -43.25 -71.43 12.75
C THR A 80 -42.76 -70.07 12.27
N LEU A 81 -42.83 -69.83 10.95
CA LEU A 81 -42.51 -68.51 10.38
C LEU A 81 -43.33 -67.37 11.01
N LYS A 82 -44.59 -67.64 11.39
CA LYS A 82 -45.45 -66.65 12.06
C LYS A 82 -44.97 -66.34 13.48
N ASP A 83 -44.61 -67.36 14.26
CA ASP A 83 -44.12 -67.19 15.62
C ASP A 83 -42.78 -66.46 15.64
N ARG A 84 -41.94 -66.71 14.63
CA ARG A 84 -40.67 -65.99 14.44
C ARG A 84 -40.87 -64.52 14.07
N MET A 85 -41.90 -64.19 13.28
CA MET A 85 -42.28 -62.80 13.01
C MET A 85 -42.83 -62.12 14.26
N MET A 86 -43.77 -62.76 14.98
CA MET A 86 -44.29 -62.27 16.27
C MET A 86 -43.17 -61.95 17.28
N MET A 87 -42.16 -62.84 17.41
CA MET A 87 -41.02 -62.60 18.29
C MET A 87 -40.13 -61.43 17.84
N LEU A 88 -39.98 -61.21 16.53
CA LEU A 88 -39.25 -60.05 16.00
C LEU A 88 -40.03 -58.76 16.22
N ASP A 89 -41.34 -58.76 15.97
CA ASP A 89 -42.22 -57.61 16.17
C ASP A 89 -42.29 -57.23 17.66
N GLU A 90 -42.40 -58.19 18.58
CA GLU A 90 -42.32 -57.94 20.02
C GLU A 90 -40.94 -57.40 20.45
N ALA A 91 -39.85 -57.92 19.89
CA ALA A 91 -38.51 -57.44 20.20
C ALA A 91 -38.29 -56.01 19.68
N GLU A 92 -38.82 -55.70 18.49
CA GLU A 92 -38.80 -54.35 17.92
C GLU A 92 -39.69 -53.38 18.72
N GLN A 93 -40.89 -53.79 19.14
CA GLN A 93 -41.75 -52.98 20.01
C GLN A 93 -41.08 -52.68 21.36
N LYS A 94 -40.46 -53.69 22.00
CA LYS A 94 -39.71 -53.50 23.26
C LYS A 94 -38.50 -52.58 23.08
N LYS A 95 -37.75 -52.73 21.98
CA LYS A 95 -36.64 -51.84 21.61
C LYS A 95 -37.12 -50.40 21.37
N ASN A 96 -38.19 -50.22 20.63
CA ASN A 96 -38.77 -48.91 20.32
C ASN A 96 -39.37 -48.24 21.57
N ALA A 97 -39.93 -49.00 22.52
CA ALA A 97 -40.38 -48.48 23.81
C ALA A 97 -39.21 -47.95 24.65
N LEU A 98 -38.15 -48.75 24.82
CA LEU A 98 -36.92 -48.37 25.53
C LEU A 98 -36.24 -47.15 24.87
N GLN A 99 -36.21 -47.09 23.54
CA GLN A 99 -35.65 -45.96 22.82
C GLN A 99 -36.46 -44.68 23.05
N ARG A 100 -37.81 -44.73 22.96
CA ARG A 100 -38.68 -43.58 23.28
C ARG A 100 -38.53 -43.11 24.73
N GLU A 101 -38.33 -44.02 25.68
CA GLU A 101 -38.09 -43.67 27.08
C GLU A 101 -36.73 -42.96 27.26
N SER A 102 -35.69 -43.46 26.60
CA SER A 102 -34.36 -42.83 26.55
C SER A 102 -34.40 -41.44 25.89
N GLU A 103 -35.15 -41.29 24.79
CA GLU A 103 -35.36 -40.01 24.09
C GLU A 103 -36.10 -39.01 24.99
N LYS A 104 -37.20 -39.42 25.66
CA LYS A 104 -37.90 -38.58 26.66
C LYS A 104 -36.99 -38.16 27.80
N ARG A 105 -36.15 -39.06 28.32
CA ARG A 105 -35.16 -38.76 29.38
C ARG A 105 -34.09 -37.76 28.88
N LYS A 106 -33.62 -37.91 27.65
CA LYS A 106 -32.66 -37.01 27.00
C LYS A 106 -33.27 -35.63 26.78
N GLU A 107 -34.50 -35.54 26.29
CA GLU A 107 -35.24 -34.28 26.17
C GLU A 107 -35.45 -33.59 27.52
N PHE A 108 -35.82 -34.34 28.56
CA PHE A 108 -36.00 -33.80 29.91
C PHE A 108 -34.69 -33.21 30.43
N LEU A 109 -33.59 -33.96 30.34
CA LEU A 109 -32.25 -33.47 30.69
C LEU A 109 -31.88 -32.20 29.90
N GLN A 110 -32.15 -32.17 28.59
CA GLN A 110 -31.87 -31.00 27.75
C GLN A 110 -32.75 -29.79 28.11
N LYS A 111 -34.01 -30.01 28.50
CA LYS A 111 -34.94 -28.97 29.01
C LYS A 111 -34.50 -28.44 30.38
N VAL A 112 -33.96 -29.29 31.26
CA VAL A 112 -33.38 -28.87 32.56
C VAL A 112 -32.08 -28.11 32.36
N GLN A 113 -31.18 -28.58 31.49
CA GLN A 113 -29.91 -27.92 31.19
C GLN A 113 -30.11 -26.53 30.55
N LYS A 114 -31.09 -26.37 29.65
CA LYS A 114 -31.49 -25.05 29.12
C LYS A 114 -32.00 -24.08 30.19
N LYS A 115 -32.51 -24.57 31.33
CA LYS A 115 -32.94 -23.76 32.48
C LYS A 115 -31.81 -23.41 33.46
N GLN A 116 -30.58 -23.88 33.22
CA GLN A 116 -29.40 -23.55 34.04
C GLN A 116 -28.68 -22.26 33.59
N THR A 117 -29.18 -21.55 32.57
CA THR A 117 -28.76 -20.17 32.28
C THR A 117 -28.98 -19.31 33.53
N ALA A 118 -27.99 -18.49 33.91
CA ALA A 118 -28.04 -17.71 35.14
C ALA A 118 -29.35 -16.91 35.26
N LYS A 119 -30.03 -17.02 36.41
CA LYS A 119 -31.25 -16.25 36.67
C LYS A 119 -30.88 -14.76 36.73
N PRO A 120 -31.68 -13.85 36.11
CA PRO A 120 -31.41 -12.42 36.16
C PRO A 120 -31.40 -11.94 37.62
N GLY A 121 -30.40 -11.12 37.97
CA GLY A 121 -30.19 -10.62 39.33
C GLY A 121 -29.34 -11.51 40.25
N THR A 122 -28.72 -12.57 39.74
CA THR A 122 -27.71 -13.35 40.48
C THR A 122 -26.29 -12.83 40.22
N THR A 123 -25.37 -13.01 41.17
CA THR A 123 -23.95 -12.63 41.00
C THR A 123 -23.30 -13.27 39.78
N LEU A 124 -23.69 -14.50 39.44
CA LEU A 124 -23.27 -15.18 38.21
C LEU A 124 -23.78 -14.46 36.95
N SER A 125 -25.02 -13.93 36.97
CA SER A 125 -25.56 -13.12 35.87
C SER A 125 -24.82 -11.79 35.71
N ASP A 126 -24.25 -11.23 36.78
CA ASP A 126 -23.43 -10.01 36.70
C ASP A 126 -22.05 -10.28 36.12
N VAL A 127 -21.38 -11.36 36.56
CA VAL A 127 -20.11 -11.81 35.97
C VAL A 127 -20.30 -12.19 34.50
N GLU A 128 -21.39 -12.88 34.14
CA GLU A 128 -21.74 -13.14 32.74
C GLU A 128 -22.00 -11.87 31.94
N ARG A 129 -22.70 -10.88 32.51
CA ARG A 129 -22.97 -9.58 31.86
C ARG A 129 -21.69 -8.79 31.64
N GLU A 130 -20.79 -8.78 32.61
CA GLU A 130 -19.49 -8.12 32.51
C GLU A 130 -18.59 -8.84 31.49
N ALA A 131 -18.57 -10.19 31.49
CA ALA A 131 -17.86 -10.99 30.50
C ALA A 131 -18.41 -10.77 29.08
N LYS A 132 -19.74 -10.73 28.91
CA LYS A 132 -20.39 -10.36 27.64
C LYS A 132 -20.00 -8.95 27.21
N SER A 133 -20.02 -7.97 28.11
CA SER A 133 -19.61 -6.58 27.83
C SER A 133 -18.14 -6.49 27.39
N ARG A 134 -17.22 -7.13 28.13
CA ARG A 134 -15.79 -7.25 27.74
C ARG A 134 -15.62 -7.90 26.37
N ASN A 135 -16.35 -8.98 26.09
CA ASN A 135 -16.26 -9.69 24.81
C ASN A 135 -16.82 -8.83 23.65
N MET A 136 -17.94 -8.13 23.85
CA MET A 136 -18.47 -7.18 22.86
C MET A 136 -17.52 -5.99 22.64
N TYR A 137 -16.87 -5.48 23.69
CA TYR A 137 -15.82 -4.46 23.55
C TYR A 137 -14.61 -4.98 22.76
N LEU A 138 -14.14 -6.21 23.04
CA LEU A 138 -13.04 -6.82 22.29
C LEU A 138 -13.41 -7.04 20.82
N LEU A 139 -14.62 -7.53 20.54
CA LEU A 139 -15.13 -7.74 19.19
C LEU A 139 -15.24 -6.41 18.43
N LYS A 140 -15.83 -5.37 19.05
CA LYS A 140 -15.89 -4.03 18.47
C LYS A 140 -14.49 -3.47 18.21
N ARG A 141 -13.59 -3.51 19.20
CA ARG A 141 -12.22 -3.02 19.04
C ARG A 141 -11.46 -3.77 17.94
N SER A 142 -11.69 -5.07 17.78
CA SER A 142 -11.10 -5.86 16.68
C SER A 142 -11.65 -5.43 15.31
N PHE A 143 -12.95 -5.13 15.24
CA PHE A 143 -13.61 -4.63 14.03
C PHE A 143 -13.11 -3.22 13.67
N ASP A 144 -13.08 -2.30 14.63
CA ASP A 144 -12.52 -0.95 14.48
C ASP A 144 -11.06 -1.04 13.98
N LEU A 145 -10.23 -1.91 14.57
CA LEU A 145 -8.85 -2.15 14.14
C LEU A 145 -8.74 -2.70 12.71
N MET A 146 -9.65 -3.57 12.28
CA MET A 146 -9.71 -4.03 10.88
C MET A 146 -10.06 -2.88 9.93
N GLN A 147 -10.99 -2.01 10.30
CA GLN A 147 -11.34 -0.83 9.50
C GLN A 147 -10.19 0.18 9.42
N GLU A 148 -9.44 0.41 10.51
CA GLU A 148 -8.21 1.23 10.49
C GLU A 148 -7.09 0.66 9.61
N GLN A 149 -7.15 -0.62 9.21
CA GLN A 149 -6.20 -1.19 8.26
C GLN A 149 -6.52 -0.88 6.80
N ASP A 150 -7.74 -0.47 6.45
CA ASP A 150 -8.10 -0.06 5.08
C ASP A 150 -7.28 1.16 4.65
N ASN A 151 -6.76 1.13 3.42
CA ASN A 151 -5.89 2.18 2.88
C ASN A 151 -6.59 3.54 2.78
N ARG A 152 -7.90 3.59 2.55
CA ARG A 152 -8.70 4.81 2.53
C ARG A 152 -8.80 5.42 3.93
N VAL A 153 -8.98 4.58 4.95
CA VAL A 153 -9.00 5.02 6.36
C VAL A 153 -7.61 5.51 6.80
N LYS A 154 -6.53 4.86 6.37
CA LYS A 154 -5.15 5.35 6.57
C LYS A 154 -4.90 6.69 5.89
N ARG A 155 -5.33 6.87 4.63
CA ARG A 155 -5.26 8.16 3.91
C ARG A 155 -6.02 9.25 4.67
N ALA A 156 -7.26 8.97 5.10
CA ALA A 156 -8.08 9.89 5.89
C ALA A 156 -7.43 10.25 7.24
N ASN A 157 -6.82 9.28 7.95
CA ASN A 157 -6.06 9.55 9.17
C ASN A 157 -4.88 10.51 8.95
N GLY A 158 -4.19 10.38 7.82
CA GLY A 158 -3.13 11.31 7.41
C GLY A 158 -3.65 12.74 7.23
N VAL A 159 -4.79 12.91 6.54
CA VAL A 159 -5.46 14.21 6.38
C VAL A 159 -5.89 14.77 7.75
N ILE A 160 -6.53 13.98 8.60
CA ILE A 160 -6.96 14.39 9.95
C ILE A 160 -5.75 14.86 10.79
N LEU A 161 -4.61 14.16 10.70
CA LEU A 161 -3.38 14.55 11.41
C LEU A 161 -2.80 15.86 10.85
N ALA A 162 -2.66 15.99 9.53
CA ALA A 162 -2.18 17.20 8.88
C ALA A 162 -3.04 18.42 9.23
N THR A 163 -4.36 18.27 9.25
CA THR A 163 -5.30 19.33 9.62
C THR A 163 -5.18 19.71 11.10
N LYS A 164 -4.96 18.76 12.02
CA LYS A 164 -4.65 19.08 13.43
C LYS A 164 -3.36 19.89 13.56
N CYS A 165 -2.30 19.50 12.85
CA CYS A 165 -1.05 20.25 12.81
C CYS A 165 -1.26 21.68 12.26
N ARG A 166 -2.08 21.84 11.21
CA ARG A 166 -2.46 23.15 10.66
C ARG A 166 -3.24 24.00 11.67
N ALA A 167 -4.20 23.41 12.39
CA ALA A 167 -4.98 24.11 13.41
C ALA A 167 -4.09 24.61 14.57
N ILE A 168 -3.18 23.78 15.06
CA ILE A 168 -2.19 24.16 16.10
C ILE A 168 -1.28 25.28 15.59
N ARG A 169 -0.74 25.14 14.37
CA ARG A 169 0.13 26.15 13.76
C ARG A 169 -0.56 27.50 13.61
N ASN A 170 -1.82 27.51 13.18
CA ASN A 170 -2.60 28.73 13.04
C ASN A 170 -2.91 29.39 14.40
N ALA A 171 -3.15 28.60 15.45
CA ALA A 171 -3.28 29.12 16.81
C ALA A 171 -1.97 29.75 17.31
N GLN A 172 -0.82 29.10 17.08
CA GLN A 172 0.50 29.62 17.43
C GLN A 172 0.86 30.91 16.66
N ILE A 173 0.44 31.03 15.40
CA ILE A 173 0.63 32.27 14.62
C ILE A 173 -0.21 33.40 15.22
N ALA A 174 -1.48 33.16 15.53
CA ALA A 174 -2.36 34.15 16.16
C ALA A 174 -1.87 34.57 17.57
N GLU A 175 -1.35 33.62 18.35
CA GLU A 175 -0.70 33.88 19.64
C GLU A 175 0.55 34.76 19.47
N LYS A 176 1.42 34.44 18.50
CA LYS A 176 2.61 35.24 18.19
C LYS A 176 2.24 36.66 17.75
N GLU A 177 1.24 36.82 16.88
CA GLU A 177 0.75 38.14 16.44
C GLU A 177 0.16 38.95 17.60
N LEU A 178 -0.47 38.30 18.58
CA LEU A 178 -0.98 38.96 19.79
C LEU A 178 0.17 39.43 20.68
N ILE A 179 1.18 38.57 20.92
CA ILE A 179 2.39 38.92 21.68
C ILE A 179 3.13 40.08 21.01
N GLU A 180 3.25 40.07 19.68
CA GLU A 180 3.89 41.13 18.92
C GLU A 180 3.16 42.48 19.08
N LYS A 181 1.82 42.49 19.02
CA LYS A 181 1.02 43.70 19.28
C LYS A 181 1.20 44.22 20.71
N GLN A 182 1.14 43.33 21.71
CA GLN A 182 1.37 43.70 23.11
C GLN A 182 2.77 44.27 23.35
N LEU A 183 3.79 43.70 22.69
CA LEU A 183 5.17 44.20 22.74
C LEU A 183 5.30 45.58 22.06
N GLN A 184 4.62 45.80 20.92
CA GLN A 184 4.57 47.11 20.26
C GLN A 184 3.89 48.18 21.12
N GLU A 185 2.80 47.82 21.82
CA GLU A 185 2.09 48.71 22.75
C GLU A 185 2.95 49.11 23.95
N GLU A 186 3.62 48.16 24.60
CA GLU A 186 4.52 48.45 25.73
C GLU A 186 5.80 49.19 25.28
N ASN A 187 6.38 48.87 24.12
CA ASN A 187 7.49 49.65 23.56
C ASN A 187 7.08 51.11 23.32
N ARG A 188 5.91 51.34 22.70
CA ARG A 188 5.38 52.70 22.49
C ARG A 188 5.14 53.44 23.81
N ARG A 189 4.71 52.73 24.85
CA ARG A 189 4.55 53.29 26.21
C ARG A 189 5.89 53.68 26.83
N LEU A 190 6.93 52.88 26.63
CA LEU A 190 8.30 53.17 27.08
C LEU A 190 8.89 54.36 26.32
N ASP A 191 8.74 54.42 24.99
CA ASP A 191 9.22 55.53 24.15
C ASP A 191 8.62 56.87 24.58
N LEU A 192 7.31 56.90 24.86
CA LEU A 192 6.63 58.08 25.41
C LEU A 192 7.20 58.50 26.78
N MET A 193 7.54 57.54 27.63
CA MET A 193 8.13 57.81 28.95
C MET A 193 9.58 58.34 28.83
N MET A 194 10.36 57.79 27.89
CA MET A 194 11.72 58.26 27.57
C MET A 194 11.70 59.67 26.97
N GLU A 195 10.76 59.97 26.07
CA GLU A 195 10.63 61.31 25.49
C GLU A 195 10.19 62.34 26.55
N GLN A 196 9.30 61.98 27.47
CA GLN A 196 8.98 62.83 28.63
C GLN A 196 10.18 63.09 29.54
N GLN A 197 11.05 62.09 29.76
CA GLN A 197 12.31 62.29 30.51
C GLN A 197 13.27 63.20 29.74
N ARG A 198 13.40 63.03 28.42
CA ARG A 198 14.23 63.89 27.56
C ARG A 198 13.77 65.34 27.60
N GLN A 199 12.45 65.58 27.52
CA GLN A 199 11.87 66.93 27.60
C GLN A 199 12.15 67.58 28.96
N LYS A 200 11.97 66.85 30.08
CA LYS A 200 12.31 67.35 31.43
C LYS A 200 13.80 67.71 31.56
N ALA A 201 14.70 66.86 31.06
CA ALA A 201 16.14 67.13 31.07
C ALA A 201 16.50 68.39 30.26
N MET A 202 15.87 68.58 29.09
CA MET A 202 16.03 69.80 28.28
C MET A 202 15.49 71.05 28.98
N GLU A 203 14.35 70.96 29.66
CA GLU A 203 13.81 72.07 30.48
C GLU A 203 14.72 72.41 31.66
N GLU A 204 15.29 71.42 32.33
CA GLU A 204 16.25 71.62 33.43
C GLU A 204 17.55 72.26 32.93
N GLU A 205 18.08 71.82 31.78
CA GLU A 205 19.25 72.46 31.16
C GLU A 205 18.95 73.91 30.73
N ALA A 206 17.77 74.17 30.17
CA ALA A 206 17.33 75.51 29.78
C ALA A 206 17.18 76.44 31.01
N LYS A 207 16.60 75.94 32.11
CA LYS A 207 16.52 76.68 33.39
C LYS A 207 17.92 77.01 33.92
N ARG A 208 18.86 76.06 33.90
CA ARG A 208 20.26 76.29 34.30
C ARG A 208 20.96 77.34 33.43
N LYS A 209 20.77 77.30 32.11
CA LYS A 209 21.30 78.33 31.18
C LYS A 209 20.70 79.71 31.48
N GLN A 210 19.40 79.82 31.70
CA GLN A 210 18.75 81.07 32.10
C GLN A 210 19.27 81.61 33.45
N GLU A 211 19.53 80.75 34.43
CA GLU A 211 20.16 81.16 35.69
C GLU A 211 21.59 81.68 35.50
N GLU A 212 22.39 81.04 34.64
CA GLU A 212 23.74 81.49 34.29
C GLU A 212 23.71 82.82 33.53
N GLU A 213 22.78 83.00 32.59
CA GLU A 213 22.56 84.25 31.88
C GLU A 213 22.15 85.37 32.84
N ARG A 214 21.23 85.13 33.78
CA ARG A 214 20.87 86.10 34.82
C ARG A 214 22.06 86.45 35.72
N LYS A 215 22.89 85.47 36.10
CA LYS A 215 24.14 85.73 36.85
C LYS A 215 25.12 86.60 36.04
N LYS A 216 25.29 86.32 34.75
CA LYS A 216 26.12 87.14 33.83
C LYS A 216 25.57 88.56 33.67
N GLN A 217 24.26 88.72 33.49
CA GLN A 217 23.60 90.03 33.41
C GLN A 217 23.83 90.85 34.69
N ASN A 218 23.58 90.25 35.87
CA ASN A 218 23.82 90.89 37.16
C ASN A 218 25.29 91.32 37.35
N TYR A 219 26.24 90.51 36.86
CA TYR A 219 27.66 90.85 36.91
C TYR A 219 28.00 92.02 35.96
N VAL A 220 27.47 92.01 34.72
CA VAL A 220 27.66 93.09 33.76
C VAL A 220 27.07 94.41 34.28
N THR A 221 25.89 94.39 34.91
CA THR A 221 25.31 95.60 35.51
C THR A 221 26.17 96.13 36.66
N ALA A 222 26.66 95.25 37.54
CA ALA A 222 27.54 95.65 38.65
C ALA A 222 28.88 96.24 38.15
N LEU A 223 29.47 95.66 37.10
CA LEU A 223 30.68 96.20 36.46
C LEU A 223 30.40 97.55 35.77
N SER A 224 29.23 97.71 35.13
CA SER A 224 28.82 98.98 34.53
C SER A 224 28.65 100.09 35.59
N ASP A 225 28.10 99.76 36.76
CA ASP A 225 28.03 100.71 37.87
C ASP A 225 29.42 101.04 38.43
N GLN A 226 30.33 100.07 38.56
CA GLN A 226 31.72 100.33 38.94
C GLN A 226 32.44 101.26 37.95
N MET A 227 32.30 101.02 36.64
CA MET A 227 32.86 101.91 35.62
C MET A 227 32.28 103.33 35.71
N ARG A 228 30.97 103.46 36.00
CA ARG A 228 30.32 104.76 36.22
C ARG A 228 30.85 105.47 37.47
N MET A 229 31.08 104.75 38.58
CA MET A 229 31.68 105.33 39.79
C MET A 229 33.11 105.81 39.55
N ASN A 230 33.94 105.00 38.90
CA ASN A 230 35.32 105.37 38.56
C ASN A 230 35.39 106.58 37.60
N GLU A 231 34.41 106.73 36.71
CA GLU A 231 34.33 107.90 35.82
C GLU A 231 33.92 109.17 36.58
N ILE A 232 32.98 109.06 37.53
CA ILE A 232 32.62 110.17 38.43
C ILE A 232 33.83 110.57 39.29
N GLU A 233 34.59 109.62 39.81
CA GLU A 233 35.80 109.87 40.60
C GLU A 233 36.89 110.56 39.76
N ARG A 234 37.12 110.12 38.51
CA ARG A 234 38.00 110.83 37.55
C ARG A 234 37.56 112.27 37.26
N MET A 235 36.26 112.51 37.13
CA MET A 235 35.73 113.87 36.93
C MET A 235 35.99 114.76 38.16
N ILE A 236 35.79 114.23 39.37
CA ILE A 236 36.09 114.95 40.63
C ILE A 236 37.60 115.26 40.75
N GLU A 237 38.48 114.30 40.42
CA GLU A 237 39.92 114.55 40.39
C GLU A 237 40.31 115.63 39.36
N ALA A 238 39.63 115.68 38.20
CA ALA A 238 39.89 116.68 37.17
C ALA A 238 39.46 118.08 37.65
N GLU A 239 38.30 118.20 38.30
CA GLU A 239 37.84 119.45 38.93
C GLU A 239 38.81 119.92 40.01
N GLN A 240 39.28 119.02 40.89
CA GLN A 240 40.29 119.36 41.91
C GLN A 240 41.59 119.88 41.28
N LYS A 241 42.11 119.22 40.23
CA LYS A 241 43.30 119.67 39.50
C LYS A 241 43.08 121.01 38.80
N GLU A 242 41.88 121.32 38.33
CA GLU A 242 41.54 122.65 37.82
C GLU A 242 41.54 123.71 38.93
N GLU A 243 40.98 123.43 40.11
CA GLU A 243 41.01 124.36 41.25
C GLU A 243 42.44 124.62 41.75
N GLU A 244 43.26 123.57 41.89
CA GLU A 244 44.69 123.69 42.19
C GLU A 244 45.41 124.52 41.12
N SER A 245 45.15 124.26 39.84
CA SER A 245 45.74 125.03 38.73
C SER A 245 45.31 126.51 38.75
N ARG A 246 44.05 126.81 39.11
CA ARG A 246 43.56 128.19 39.29
C ARG A 246 44.26 128.88 40.47
N MET A 247 44.55 128.15 41.56
CA MET A 247 45.29 128.68 42.71
C MET A 247 46.78 128.90 42.40
N ILE A 248 47.42 127.97 41.70
CA ILE A 248 48.81 128.10 41.22
C ILE A 248 48.92 129.28 40.25
N ASN A 249 47.98 129.44 39.30
CA ASN A 249 47.98 130.57 38.36
C ASN A 249 47.82 131.94 39.08
N LYS A 250 47.01 132.02 40.14
CA LYS A 250 46.92 133.23 40.97
C LYS A 250 48.24 133.54 41.69
N ALA A 251 48.90 132.52 42.24
CA ALA A 251 50.22 132.68 42.87
C ALA A 251 51.31 133.08 41.85
N PHE A 252 51.28 132.49 40.64
CA PHE A 252 52.19 132.83 39.55
C PHE A 252 52.01 134.27 39.07
N LEU A 253 50.77 134.76 38.96
CA LEU A 253 50.49 136.17 38.64
C LEU A 253 51.05 137.14 39.68
N ALA A 254 51.00 136.79 40.98
CA ALA A 254 51.62 137.59 42.03
C ALA A 254 53.16 137.63 41.89
N ILE A 255 53.80 136.48 41.63
CA ILE A 255 55.24 136.40 41.35
C ILE A 255 55.61 137.23 40.12
N GLN A 256 54.82 137.17 39.04
CA GLN A 256 55.07 137.99 37.83
C GLN A 256 55.00 139.49 38.12
N GLN A 257 54.12 139.95 39.01
CA GLN A 257 54.07 141.37 39.40
C GLN A 257 55.33 141.79 40.16
N GLU A 258 55.87 140.95 41.05
CA GLU A 258 57.17 141.20 41.69
C GLU A 258 58.34 141.15 40.71
N GLU A 259 58.33 140.21 39.76
CA GLU A 259 59.35 140.12 38.72
C GLU A 259 59.30 141.31 37.76
N GLU A 260 58.12 141.83 37.43
CA GLU A 260 58.01 143.01 36.57
C GLU A 260 58.61 144.26 37.23
N GLN A 261 58.43 144.41 38.55
CA GLN A 261 59.09 145.46 39.34
C GLN A 261 60.62 145.32 39.26
N LYS A 262 61.16 144.14 39.56
CA LYS A 262 62.61 143.82 39.45
C LYS A 262 63.14 143.97 38.01
N LEU A 263 62.30 143.73 37.00
CA LEU A 263 62.67 143.86 35.59
C LEU A 263 62.72 145.33 35.14
N ARG A 264 61.89 146.21 35.70
CA ARG A 264 61.98 147.67 35.47
C ARG A 264 63.33 148.19 35.99
N GLU A 265 63.70 147.85 37.22
CA GLU A 265 65.03 148.15 37.79
C GLU A 265 66.18 147.62 36.91
N LYS A 266 66.08 146.37 36.43
CA LYS A 266 67.07 145.80 35.50
C LYS A 266 67.11 146.49 34.14
N LYS A 267 65.98 146.94 33.58
CA LYS A 267 65.94 147.62 32.25
C LYS A 267 66.63 148.97 32.28
N GLU A 268 66.48 149.74 33.37
CA GLU A 268 67.22 150.98 33.60
C GLU A 268 68.73 150.74 33.66
N LEU A 269 69.16 149.58 34.18
CA LEU A 269 70.55 149.14 34.14
C LEU A 269 70.98 148.69 32.72
N GLN A 270 70.14 147.93 32.02
CA GLN A 270 70.49 147.26 30.76
C GLN A 270 70.47 148.20 29.55
N GLN A 271 69.68 149.29 29.58
CA GLN A 271 69.80 150.37 28.59
C GLN A 271 71.20 151.01 28.57
N LYS A 272 71.91 151.02 29.70
CA LYS A 272 73.31 151.49 29.76
C LYS A 272 74.25 150.58 28.96
N ILE A 273 73.99 149.27 28.94
CA ILE A 273 74.83 148.24 28.30
C ILE A 273 74.50 148.07 26.81
N ARG A 274 73.23 148.16 26.40
CA ARG A 274 72.82 147.80 25.02
C ARG A 274 73.33 148.79 23.96
N ASN A 275 73.75 149.99 24.37
CA ASN A 275 74.44 150.95 23.51
C ASN A 275 75.83 150.47 23.07
N ASP A 276 76.43 149.51 23.78
CA ASP A 276 77.79 149.04 23.51
C ASP A 276 77.85 147.96 22.42
N LEU A 277 76.83 147.09 22.34
CA LEU A 277 76.88 145.79 21.65
C LEU A 277 76.41 145.79 20.18
N LYS A 278 75.74 146.85 19.70
CA LYS A 278 75.04 146.87 18.40
C LYS A 278 75.96 146.89 17.15
N LYS A 279 77.26 146.62 17.32
CA LYS A 279 78.34 146.91 16.38
C LYS A 279 78.90 145.67 15.64
N ALA A 280 78.20 144.52 15.62
CA ALA A 280 78.89 143.22 15.53
C ALA A 280 78.33 142.05 14.68
N ASN A 281 77.19 142.11 13.94
CA ASN A 281 76.43 140.87 13.63
C ASN A 281 75.94 140.60 12.18
N ASP A 282 76.36 141.33 11.15
CA ASP A 282 75.69 141.32 9.82
C ASP A 282 76.22 140.26 8.78
N ASP A 283 76.83 139.14 9.22
CA ASP A 283 77.84 138.41 8.41
C ASP A 283 77.50 136.97 7.83
N LEU A 284 76.35 136.32 8.05
CA LEU A 284 76.27 134.82 8.04
C LEU A 284 75.63 134.02 6.85
N GLU A 285 74.88 134.59 5.91
CA GLU A 285 73.63 133.94 5.43
C GLU A 285 73.59 132.89 4.26
N ARG A 286 74.70 132.30 3.77
CA ARG A 286 74.82 131.96 2.31
C ARG A 286 74.72 130.49 1.83
N TYR A 287 74.23 129.53 2.62
CA TYR A 287 74.18 128.11 2.20
C TYR A 287 72.77 127.50 2.36
N LYS A 288 72.20 126.91 1.29
CA LYS A 288 70.75 126.56 1.25
C LYS A 288 70.23 125.40 0.33
N LEU A 289 71.00 124.74 -0.57
CA LEU A 289 70.39 123.98 -1.71
C LEU A 289 71.17 122.72 -2.21
N ILE A 290 70.56 121.50 -2.27
CA ILE A 290 71.18 120.24 -2.87
C ILE A 290 70.21 119.22 -3.56
N GLN A 291 69.47 118.39 -2.80
CA GLN A 291 68.94 117.02 -3.11
C GLN A 291 67.99 116.83 -4.33
N LYS A 292 67.83 115.57 -4.86
CA LYS A 292 66.67 115.19 -5.73
C LYS A 292 66.19 113.71 -5.90
N GLU A 293 66.59 112.93 -6.94
CA GLU A 293 65.62 112.18 -7.81
C GLU A 293 65.65 110.62 -7.98
N GLU A 294 66.41 109.80 -7.22
CA GLU A 294 66.72 108.37 -7.54
C GLU A 294 65.57 107.31 -7.66
N GLN A 295 64.32 107.55 -7.24
CA GLN A 295 63.34 106.47 -7.01
C GLN A 295 62.40 106.20 -8.21
N ARG A 296 62.57 105.09 -8.96
CA ARG A 296 61.91 104.90 -10.29
C ARG A 296 61.60 103.46 -10.82
N ILE A 297 61.87 102.34 -10.12
CA ILE A 297 62.00 100.99 -10.74
C ILE A 297 61.43 99.86 -9.84
N ALA A 298 60.79 98.76 -10.28
CA ALA A 298 59.99 98.43 -11.48
C ALA A 298 59.36 97.00 -11.36
N ASP A 299 58.09 96.80 -11.77
CA ASP A 299 57.25 95.68 -11.31
C ASP A 299 56.65 94.77 -12.42
N LEU A 300 57.41 93.82 -13.01
CA LEU A 300 56.96 93.10 -14.26
C LEU A 300 57.02 91.55 -14.29
N ARG A 301 57.09 90.81 -13.16
CA ARG A 301 57.59 89.40 -13.17
C ARG A 301 56.61 88.21 -12.96
N ILE A 302 55.29 88.39 -12.79
CA ILE A 302 54.46 87.42 -12.03
C ILE A 302 53.46 86.51 -12.84
N GLN A 303 53.09 86.80 -14.09
CA GLN A 303 51.83 86.26 -14.68
C GLN A 303 51.80 84.85 -15.34
N LYS A 304 52.88 84.04 -15.40
CA LYS A 304 52.97 82.91 -16.36
C LYS A 304 52.62 81.46 -15.90
N PHE A 305 52.25 81.18 -14.65
CA PHE A 305 52.39 79.81 -14.09
C PHE A 305 51.13 78.88 -14.06
N MET A 306 49.91 79.33 -14.40
CA MET A 306 48.68 78.58 -14.01
C MET A 306 47.98 77.67 -15.05
N GLN A 307 48.51 77.44 -16.27
CA GLN A 307 47.74 76.80 -17.35
C GLN A 307 47.91 75.27 -17.56
N GLU A 308 48.93 74.60 -17.04
CA GLU A 308 49.34 73.26 -17.56
C GLU A 308 48.72 72.01 -16.89
N LYS A 309 47.81 72.14 -15.90
CA LYS A 309 47.44 70.99 -15.04
C LYS A 309 46.21 70.17 -15.49
N LEU A 310 45.35 70.69 -16.36
CA LEU A 310 43.99 70.17 -16.55
C LEU A 310 43.87 68.92 -17.45
N ASP A 311 44.80 68.70 -18.37
CA ASP A 311 44.59 67.79 -19.52
C ASP A 311 44.74 66.28 -19.24
N ARG A 312 44.84 65.85 -17.97
CA ARG A 312 45.36 64.50 -17.62
C ARG A 312 44.32 63.46 -17.15
N GLU A 313 43.04 63.81 -17.08
CA GLU A 313 42.00 62.91 -16.52
C GLU A 313 41.02 62.29 -17.54
N MET A 314 40.96 62.77 -18.78
CA MET A 314 39.93 62.38 -19.79
C MET A 314 40.10 60.99 -20.44
N ALA A 315 41.09 60.18 -20.04
CA ALA A 315 41.60 59.07 -20.88
C ALA A 315 41.29 57.63 -20.42
N ARG A 316 40.54 57.39 -19.33
CA ARG A 316 40.30 56.02 -18.80
C ARG A 316 38.88 55.45 -18.90
N ASP A 317 37.86 56.26 -19.21
CA ASP A 317 36.45 55.85 -19.02
C ASP A 317 35.75 55.25 -20.27
N GLN A 318 36.49 54.82 -21.31
CA GLN A 318 35.89 54.37 -22.58
C GLN A 318 35.90 52.84 -22.86
N GLU A 319 36.52 52.00 -22.03
CA GLU A 319 36.74 50.56 -22.37
C GLU A 319 35.66 49.55 -21.87
N LEU A 320 34.53 49.97 -21.31
CA LEU A 320 33.61 49.07 -20.56
C LEU A 320 32.49 48.37 -21.39
N ALA A 321 32.31 48.64 -22.70
CA ALA A 321 30.95 48.58 -23.28
C ALA A 321 30.61 47.54 -24.39
N LEU A 322 31.55 46.84 -25.07
CA LEU A 322 31.26 46.26 -26.41
C LEU A 322 31.48 44.74 -26.66
N ALA A 323 31.44 43.86 -25.66
CA ALA A 323 31.63 42.41 -25.88
C ALA A 323 30.63 41.47 -25.15
N LYS A 324 29.41 41.93 -24.86
CA LYS A 324 28.46 41.22 -23.97
C LYS A 324 27.23 40.58 -24.64
N ALA A 325 27.14 40.54 -25.98
CA ALA A 325 25.89 40.20 -26.68
C ALA A 325 26.02 39.49 -28.04
N ALA A 326 26.79 38.39 -28.09
CA ALA A 326 26.67 37.35 -29.11
C ALA A 326 26.60 35.99 -28.40
N LYS A 327 25.61 35.79 -27.50
CA LYS A 327 24.31 35.19 -27.86
C LYS A 327 24.51 33.96 -28.75
N GLU A 328 24.34 32.77 -28.18
CA GLU A 328 23.03 32.11 -28.27
C GLU A 328 22.60 31.96 -29.74
N GLN A 329 23.11 30.91 -30.39
CA GLN A 329 22.29 30.04 -31.21
C GLN A 329 22.98 28.67 -31.29
N GLU A 330 22.39 27.69 -30.61
CA GLU A 330 21.53 26.65 -31.22
C GLU A 330 22.36 25.60 -31.96
N ILE A 331 22.41 24.37 -31.44
CA ILE A 331 21.39 23.36 -31.75
C ILE A 331 21.22 23.25 -33.26
N ILE A 332 22.09 22.47 -33.93
CA ILE A 332 21.87 21.97 -35.30
C ILE A 332 22.67 20.68 -35.56
N ARG A 333 23.93 20.58 -35.10
CA ARG A 333 24.88 19.63 -35.71
C ARG A 333 24.85 18.16 -35.24
N MET A 334 24.31 17.83 -34.07
CA MET A 334 24.49 16.51 -33.44
C MET A 334 23.20 15.71 -33.17
N ARG A 335 22.11 15.96 -33.92
CA ARG A 335 20.91 15.10 -33.89
C ARG A 335 20.00 15.29 -35.12
N ASN A 336 20.34 14.65 -36.26
CA ASN A 336 19.39 14.04 -37.22
C ASN A 336 20.04 13.72 -38.58
N GLN A 337 20.79 12.61 -38.66
CA GLN A 337 20.88 11.87 -39.92
C GLN A 337 21.09 10.37 -39.68
N GLN A 338 20.08 9.74 -39.07
CA GLN A 338 19.83 8.33 -39.32
C GLN A 338 19.63 8.08 -40.82
N GLN A 339 19.85 6.82 -41.21
CA GLN A 339 19.50 6.16 -42.48
C GLN A 339 20.64 5.99 -43.49
N ARG A 340 21.23 4.78 -43.47
CA ARG A 340 21.45 3.98 -44.68
C ARG A 340 21.54 2.47 -44.38
N SER A 341 20.50 1.97 -43.72
CA SER A 341 20.07 0.59 -43.97
C SER A 341 19.32 0.56 -45.30
N GLN A 342 19.96 0.10 -46.37
CA GLN A 342 19.30 -0.66 -47.45
C GLN A 342 20.30 -1.15 -48.51
N ASP A 343 20.19 -2.45 -48.77
CA ASP A 343 20.17 -3.04 -50.11
C ASP A 343 21.44 -2.97 -50.98
N ILE A 344 22.41 -3.83 -50.65
CA ILE A 344 22.97 -4.69 -51.70
C ILE A 344 22.03 -5.90 -51.84
N LYS A 345 21.11 -5.76 -52.78
CA LYS A 345 20.25 -6.85 -53.25
C LYS A 345 21.07 -7.93 -53.97
N ALA A 346 20.71 -9.18 -53.69
CA ALA A 346 20.46 -10.24 -54.67
C ALA A 346 21.19 -10.13 -56.03
N ALA A 347 22.29 -10.89 -56.16
CA ALA A 347 22.82 -11.41 -57.42
C ALA A 347 23.58 -12.72 -57.13
N MET A 348 23.42 -13.73 -58.00
CA MET A 348 23.89 -15.13 -57.89
C MET A 348 23.25 -15.95 -56.73
N ASP A 349 22.61 -17.10 -56.94
CA ASP A 349 22.30 -17.81 -58.19
C ASP A 349 20.98 -18.58 -58.15
N GLU A 350 20.28 -18.57 -59.29
CA GLU A 350 19.10 -19.38 -59.59
C GLU A 350 19.47 -20.70 -60.28
N MET A 351 18.69 -21.76 -60.02
CA MET A 351 18.26 -22.76 -61.02
C MET A 351 19.33 -23.58 -61.80
N ASN A 352 19.83 -24.71 -61.25
CA ASN A 352 20.51 -25.70 -62.10
C ASN A 352 20.58 -27.19 -61.64
N ALA A 353 19.51 -27.81 -61.13
CA ALA A 353 19.50 -29.27 -60.90
C ALA A 353 18.11 -29.94 -60.91
N LEU A 354 17.79 -30.68 -62.00
CA LEU A 354 17.03 -31.95 -62.10
C LEU A 354 16.22 -32.08 -63.42
N ARG A 355 16.73 -32.83 -64.44
CA ARG A 355 15.91 -33.40 -65.55
C ARG A 355 16.62 -34.42 -66.49
N ILE A 356 16.84 -35.68 -66.09
CA ILE A 356 17.27 -36.77 -67.02
C ILE A 356 16.66 -38.13 -66.58
N GLN A 357 15.71 -38.70 -67.35
CA GLN A 357 15.27 -40.13 -67.32
C GLN A 357 14.11 -40.41 -68.33
N GLU A 358 14.35 -41.11 -69.45
CA GLU A 358 13.31 -41.63 -70.40
C GLU A 358 13.95 -42.56 -71.47
N GLU A 359 13.66 -43.89 -71.54
CA GLU A 359 14.26 -44.78 -72.59
C GLU A 359 13.64 -46.21 -72.85
N VAL A 360 12.37 -46.55 -72.56
CA VAL A 360 11.93 -47.97 -72.37
C VAL A 360 10.77 -48.49 -73.27
N GLU A 361 10.98 -48.99 -74.52
CA GLU A 361 9.89 -49.66 -75.32
C GLU A 361 10.30 -50.60 -76.52
N ARG A 362 9.34 -51.45 -77.00
CA ARG A 362 9.23 -52.30 -78.28
C ARG A 362 9.63 -53.81 -78.31
N LYS A 363 8.75 -54.74 -78.80
CA LYS A 363 8.91 -56.15 -79.36
C LYS A 363 7.54 -56.85 -79.73
N TRP A 364 7.41 -57.94 -80.57
CA TRP A 364 6.09 -58.64 -80.84
C TRP A 364 5.94 -60.19 -81.22
N ARG A 365 5.36 -60.66 -82.38
CA ARG A 365 4.42 -61.88 -82.51
C ARG A 365 4.69 -63.09 -83.50
N GLU A 366 3.79 -64.13 -83.43
CA GLU A 366 3.04 -64.93 -84.50
C GLU A 366 3.50 -66.27 -85.20
N LYS A 367 2.53 -67.16 -85.61
CA LYS A 367 2.62 -68.42 -86.45
C LYS A 367 1.26 -69.18 -86.72
N GLU A 368 1.18 -70.18 -87.63
CA GLU A 368 0.00 -71.03 -88.05
C GLU A 368 0.38 -72.32 -88.87
N ILE A 369 -0.51 -73.34 -89.09
CA ILE A 369 -0.73 -74.24 -90.30
C ILE A 369 -1.51 -75.60 -90.03
N ALA A 370 -2.28 -76.16 -91.01
CA ALA A 370 -3.21 -77.34 -90.86
C ALA A 370 -3.22 -78.49 -91.96
N ALA A 371 -4.22 -79.43 -91.94
CA ALA A 371 -4.15 -80.87 -92.34
C ALA A 371 -5.50 -81.62 -92.63
N ALA A 372 -5.68 -82.36 -93.76
CA ALA A 372 -7.04 -82.67 -94.29
C ALA A 372 -7.61 -84.12 -94.40
N LYS A 373 -6.92 -85.13 -94.97
CA LYS A 373 -7.60 -86.30 -95.63
C LYS A 373 -7.66 -87.63 -94.86
N ALA A 374 -6.86 -87.84 -93.81
CA ALA A 374 -6.82 -89.08 -92.99
C ALA A 374 -8.07 -89.25 -92.07
N LYS A 375 -9.23 -88.79 -92.55
CA LYS A 375 -10.26 -88.16 -91.73
C LYS A 375 -11.64 -88.79 -91.92
N LYS A 376 -11.81 -89.79 -92.80
CA LYS A 376 -13.13 -90.28 -93.25
C LYS A 376 -13.51 -91.70 -92.81
N GLU A 377 -12.67 -92.73 -92.99
CA GLU A 377 -12.99 -94.10 -92.52
C GLU A 377 -12.89 -94.23 -91.00
N GLN A 378 -11.98 -93.45 -90.39
CA GLN A 378 -12.03 -93.18 -88.95
C GLN A 378 -13.46 -92.80 -88.51
N GLN A 379 -14.25 -92.07 -89.31
CA GLN A 379 -15.57 -91.57 -88.91
C GLN A 379 -16.60 -92.65 -88.63
N GLU A 380 -16.56 -93.82 -89.27
CA GLU A 380 -17.63 -94.84 -89.15
C GLU A 380 -17.44 -95.71 -87.90
N MET A 381 -16.22 -96.18 -87.64
CA MET A 381 -15.87 -96.79 -86.34
C MET A 381 -16.03 -95.77 -85.22
N LEU A 382 -15.58 -94.52 -85.44
CA LEU A 382 -15.89 -93.41 -84.54
C LEU A 382 -17.39 -93.17 -84.36
N LYS A 383 -18.33 -93.57 -85.26
CA LYS A 383 -19.78 -93.39 -85.02
C LYS A 383 -20.30 -94.39 -83.98
N LEU A 384 -19.98 -95.68 -84.11
CA LEU A 384 -20.45 -96.70 -83.17
C LEU A 384 -19.77 -96.58 -81.80
N GLU A 385 -18.48 -96.27 -81.78
CA GLU A 385 -17.78 -95.96 -80.53
C GLU A 385 -18.20 -94.59 -79.99
N ARG A 386 -18.54 -93.60 -80.83
CA ARG A 386 -19.23 -92.38 -80.35
C ARG A 386 -20.57 -92.71 -79.71
N GLU A 387 -21.39 -93.61 -80.25
CA GLU A 387 -22.71 -93.86 -79.66
C GLU A 387 -22.60 -94.51 -78.28
N LYS A 388 -21.63 -95.43 -78.10
CA LYS A 388 -21.26 -95.96 -76.77
C LYS A 388 -20.68 -94.87 -75.87
N GLN A 389 -19.67 -94.11 -76.34
CA GLN A 389 -19.09 -92.98 -75.61
C GLN A 389 -20.14 -91.92 -75.25
N ILE A 390 -21.13 -91.64 -76.10
CA ILE A 390 -22.22 -90.68 -75.85
C ILE A 390 -23.12 -91.21 -74.75
N ASN A 391 -23.44 -92.50 -74.72
CA ASN A 391 -24.27 -93.08 -73.67
C ASN A 391 -23.52 -93.23 -72.33
N ASP A 392 -22.24 -93.56 -72.36
CA ASP A 392 -21.40 -93.56 -71.16
C ASP A 392 -21.10 -92.14 -70.66
N LEU A 393 -20.90 -91.17 -71.57
CA LEU A 393 -20.82 -89.74 -71.26
C LEU A 393 -22.14 -89.21 -70.70
N ARG A 394 -23.30 -89.65 -71.21
CA ARG A 394 -24.62 -89.30 -70.63
C ARG A 394 -24.79 -89.85 -69.22
N ARG A 395 -24.36 -91.08 -68.96
CA ARG A 395 -24.38 -91.67 -67.59
C ARG A 395 -23.40 -90.95 -66.67
N ALA A 396 -22.18 -90.70 -67.13
CA ALA A 396 -21.18 -89.93 -66.39
C ALA A 396 -21.69 -88.51 -66.10
N ALA A 397 -22.26 -87.82 -67.10
CA ALA A 397 -22.84 -86.48 -66.97
C ALA A 397 -24.04 -86.46 -66.02
N ALA A 398 -24.88 -87.49 -65.99
CA ALA A 398 -25.96 -87.61 -65.01
C ALA A 398 -25.43 -87.82 -63.58
N ILE A 399 -24.35 -88.60 -63.42
CA ILE A 399 -23.69 -88.82 -62.11
C ILE A 399 -22.94 -87.56 -61.65
N THR A 400 -22.29 -86.82 -62.55
CA THR A 400 -21.68 -85.53 -62.20
C THR A 400 -22.74 -84.50 -61.88
N LEU A 401 -23.80 -84.37 -62.69
CA LEU A 401 -24.89 -83.43 -62.43
C LEU A 401 -25.56 -83.68 -61.06
N ALA A 402 -25.83 -84.94 -60.71
CA ALA A 402 -26.38 -85.28 -59.39
C ALA A 402 -25.42 -84.92 -58.24
N ARG A 403 -24.11 -85.12 -58.42
CA ARG A 403 -23.09 -84.69 -57.44
C ARG A 403 -22.97 -83.17 -57.37
N ASP A 404 -23.02 -82.49 -58.51
CA ASP A 404 -22.96 -81.04 -58.63
C ASP A 404 -24.21 -80.39 -58.00
N GLU A 405 -25.39 -81.02 -58.10
CA GLU A 405 -26.62 -80.64 -57.40
C GLU A 405 -26.49 -80.84 -55.88
N GLU A 406 -25.98 -81.99 -55.42
CA GLU A 406 -25.72 -82.25 -53.99
C GLU A 406 -24.69 -81.27 -53.40
N ASP A 407 -23.60 -81.00 -54.11
CA ASP A 407 -22.57 -80.05 -53.70
C ASP A 407 -23.07 -78.60 -53.79
N PHE A 408 -23.87 -78.24 -54.79
CA PHE A 408 -24.55 -76.95 -54.86
C PHE A 408 -25.48 -76.74 -53.67
N HIS A 409 -26.31 -77.74 -53.31
CA HIS A 409 -27.17 -77.67 -52.14
C HIS A 409 -26.37 -77.58 -50.83
N ARG A 410 -25.24 -78.30 -50.73
CA ARG A 410 -24.33 -78.23 -49.58
C ARG A 410 -23.68 -76.85 -49.44
N VAL A 411 -23.16 -76.29 -50.54
CA VAL A 411 -22.58 -74.94 -50.61
C VAL A 411 -23.63 -73.88 -50.32
N ALA A 412 -24.82 -73.96 -50.91
CA ALA A 412 -25.92 -73.03 -50.68
C ALA A 412 -26.40 -73.04 -49.22
N LYS A 413 -26.40 -74.21 -48.56
CA LYS A 413 -26.69 -74.32 -47.12
C LYS A 413 -25.60 -73.63 -46.28
N VAL A 414 -24.33 -73.92 -46.55
CA VAL A 414 -23.19 -73.28 -45.85
C VAL A 414 -23.19 -71.76 -46.05
N GLN A 415 -23.45 -71.29 -47.28
CA GLN A 415 -23.57 -69.85 -47.59
C GLN A 415 -24.74 -69.21 -46.84
N ARG A 416 -25.90 -69.87 -46.75
CA ARG A 416 -27.05 -69.38 -45.98
C ARG A 416 -26.72 -69.27 -44.49
N GLU A 417 -26.11 -70.29 -43.91
CA GLU A 417 -25.66 -70.26 -42.51
C GLU A 417 -24.58 -69.20 -42.25
N GLN A 418 -23.67 -68.97 -43.20
CA GLN A 418 -22.68 -67.88 -43.12
C GLN A 418 -23.34 -66.51 -43.20
N TRP A 419 -24.28 -66.32 -44.12
CA TRP A 419 -25.04 -65.08 -44.28
C TRP A 419 -25.87 -64.75 -43.03
N GLU A 420 -26.55 -65.74 -42.43
CA GLU A 420 -27.28 -65.56 -41.17
C GLU A 420 -26.33 -65.15 -40.02
N LYS A 421 -25.18 -65.82 -39.89
CA LYS A 421 -24.15 -65.47 -38.89
C LYS A 421 -23.57 -64.07 -39.11
N GLU A 422 -23.35 -63.66 -40.35
CA GLU A 422 -22.85 -62.33 -40.71
C GLU A 422 -23.90 -61.23 -40.47
N MET A 423 -25.16 -61.50 -40.81
CA MET A 423 -26.29 -60.61 -40.52
C MET A 423 -26.46 -60.40 -39.00
N GLU A 424 -26.36 -61.45 -38.19
CA GLU A 424 -26.43 -61.31 -36.74
C GLU A 424 -25.20 -60.60 -36.15
N LEU A 425 -23.98 -60.89 -36.66
CA LEU A 425 -22.78 -60.12 -36.31
C LEU A 425 -22.93 -58.63 -36.63
N ASN A 426 -23.47 -58.29 -37.80
CA ASN A 426 -23.71 -56.91 -38.21
C ASN A 426 -24.82 -56.24 -37.37
N LYS A 427 -25.86 -56.99 -36.97
CA LYS A 427 -26.89 -56.51 -36.03
C LYS A 427 -26.27 -56.20 -34.66
N ARG A 428 -25.49 -57.13 -34.09
CA ARG A 428 -24.78 -56.93 -32.80
C ARG A 428 -23.74 -55.79 -32.88
N LYS A 429 -23.06 -55.59 -34.01
CA LYS A 429 -22.17 -54.43 -34.25
C LYS A 429 -22.96 -53.11 -34.26
N LYS A 430 -24.10 -53.05 -34.94
CA LYS A 430 -24.99 -51.88 -34.95
C LYS A 430 -25.54 -51.56 -33.56
N GLU A 431 -26.02 -52.57 -32.83
CA GLU A 431 -26.51 -52.43 -31.46
C GLU A 431 -25.43 -51.88 -30.52
N LYS A 432 -24.19 -52.40 -30.60
CA LYS A 432 -23.04 -51.86 -29.85
C LYS A 432 -22.67 -50.44 -30.27
N ALA A 433 -22.74 -50.10 -31.55
CA ALA A 433 -22.45 -48.76 -32.04
C ALA A 433 -23.50 -47.73 -31.55
N GLU A 434 -24.78 -48.09 -31.55
CA GLU A 434 -25.84 -47.24 -30.97
C GLU A 434 -25.72 -47.13 -29.45
N GLN A 435 -25.41 -48.22 -28.74
CA GLN A 435 -25.12 -48.16 -27.29
C GLN A 435 -23.97 -47.17 -27.00
N HIS A 436 -22.83 -47.33 -27.66
CA HIS A 436 -21.68 -46.43 -27.53
C HIS A 436 -22.03 -44.98 -27.91
N ARG A 437 -22.83 -44.76 -28.97
CA ARG A 437 -23.32 -43.44 -29.35
C ARG A 437 -24.21 -42.82 -28.27
N THR A 438 -25.15 -43.56 -27.69
CA THR A 438 -26.00 -43.05 -26.59
C THR A 438 -25.19 -42.76 -25.33
N GLU A 439 -24.13 -43.53 -25.06
CA GLU A 439 -23.23 -43.33 -23.94
C GLU A 439 -22.35 -42.09 -24.15
N LEU A 440 -21.80 -41.87 -25.35
CA LEU A 440 -21.12 -40.63 -25.71
C LEU A 440 -22.05 -39.41 -25.59
N LEU A 441 -23.31 -39.50 -26.05
CA LEU A 441 -24.27 -38.40 -25.90
C LEU A 441 -24.61 -38.11 -24.43
N LYS A 442 -24.66 -39.13 -23.56
CA LYS A 442 -24.78 -38.93 -22.11
C LYS A 442 -23.55 -38.24 -21.54
N GLN A 443 -22.34 -38.71 -21.85
CA GLN A 443 -21.09 -38.10 -21.39
C GLN A 443 -20.94 -36.64 -21.85
N ILE A 444 -21.35 -36.32 -23.08
CA ILE A 444 -21.37 -34.93 -23.60
C ILE A 444 -22.35 -34.09 -22.79
N ASN A 445 -23.59 -34.57 -22.58
CA ASN A 445 -24.59 -33.86 -21.79
C ASN A 445 -24.21 -33.70 -20.31
N GLU A 446 -23.52 -34.67 -19.73
CA GLU A 446 -23.00 -34.61 -18.36
C GLU A 446 -21.88 -33.57 -18.25
N LYS A 447 -20.87 -33.62 -19.13
CA LYS A 447 -19.81 -32.60 -19.18
C LYS A 447 -20.33 -31.21 -19.48
N GLU A 448 -21.38 -31.07 -20.27
CA GLU A 448 -21.98 -29.76 -20.55
C GLU A 448 -22.75 -29.23 -19.34
N LYS A 449 -23.47 -30.08 -18.60
CA LYS A 449 -24.05 -29.72 -17.29
C LYS A 449 -22.96 -29.31 -16.29
N GLU A 450 -21.85 -30.03 -16.21
CA GLU A 450 -20.70 -29.69 -15.37
C GLU A 450 -20.13 -28.31 -15.74
N ARG A 451 -19.91 -28.03 -17.04
CA ARG A 451 -19.48 -26.68 -17.49
C ARG A 451 -20.47 -25.59 -17.07
N ILE A 452 -21.78 -25.83 -17.25
CA ILE A 452 -22.82 -24.87 -16.89
C ILE A 452 -22.85 -24.63 -15.37
N VAL A 453 -22.67 -25.68 -14.56
CA VAL A 453 -22.58 -25.57 -13.10
C VAL A 453 -21.34 -24.76 -12.71
N VAL A 454 -20.16 -25.11 -13.20
CA VAL A 454 -18.91 -24.37 -12.92
C VAL A 454 -18.99 -22.91 -13.38
N GLN A 455 -19.67 -22.62 -14.50
CA GLN A 455 -19.86 -21.25 -14.96
C GLN A 455 -20.85 -20.47 -14.08
N LYS A 456 -21.90 -21.12 -13.56
CA LYS A 456 -22.82 -20.53 -12.57
C LYS A 456 -22.12 -20.28 -11.24
N GLU A 457 -21.38 -21.26 -10.72
CA GLU A 457 -20.59 -21.14 -9.48
C GLU A 457 -19.63 -19.95 -9.58
N LYS A 458 -18.86 -19.80 -10.67
CA LYS A 458 -18.01 -18.62 -10.89
C LYS A 458 -18.77 -17.29 -10.95
N PHE A 459 -19.97 -17.27 -11.52
CA PHE A 459 -20.79 -16.07 -11.59
C PHE A 459 -21.41 -15.73 -10.22
N GLU A 460 -21.81 -16.74 -9.45
CA GLU A 460 -22.29 -16.61 -8.07
C GLU A 460 -21.15 -16.16 -7.14
N GLU A 461 -19.94 -16.71 -7.27
CA GLU A 461 -18.73 -16.25 -6.59
C GLU A 461 -18.42 -14.78 -6.93
N ALA A 462 -18.47 -14.38 -8.21
CA ALA A 462 -18.25 -12.99 -8.61
C ALA A 462 -19.31 -12.04 -8.02
N ASN A 463 -20.59 -12.44 -8.02
CA ASN A 463 -21.66 -11.67 -7.37
C ASN A 463 -21.45 -11.58 -5.85
N LEU A 464 -21.06 -12.67 -5.19
CA LEU A 464 -20.76 -12.68 -3.75
C LEU A 464 -19.57 -11.76 -3.42
N GLN A 465 -18.51 -11.79 -4.23
CA GLN A 465 -17.36 -10.88 -4.09
C GLN A 465 -17.77 -9.41 -4.27
N GLN A 466 -18.62 -9.09 -5.26
CA GLN A 466 -19.15 -7.73 -5.43
C GLN A 466 -19.99 -7.28 -4.23
N ILE A 467 -20.88 -8.14 -3.71
CA ILE A 467 -21.70 -7.85 -2.52
C ILE A 467 -20.80 -7.68 -1.28
N GLU A 468 -19.76 -8.49 -1.12
CA GLU A 468 -18.81 -8.37 -0.01
C GLU A 468 -18.00 -7.07 -0.11
N GLN A 469 -17.56 -6.69 -1.31
CA GLN A 469 -16.83 -5.44 -1.55
C GLN A 469 -17.73 -4.22 -1.30
N GLN A 470 -18.95 -4.21 -1.82
CA GLN A 470 -19.94 -3.18 -1.52
C GLN A 470 -20.21 -3.04 0.00
N ARG A 471 -20.30 -4.16 0.74
CA ARG A 471 -20.42 -4.13 2.21
C ARG A 471 -19.18 -3.53 2.88
N LYS A 472 -17.96 -3.90 2.45
CA LYS A 472 -16.72 -3.30 2.95
C LYS A 472 -16.70 -1.79 2.70
N ASP A 473 -17.08 -1.35 1.51
CA ASP A 473 -17.11 0.06 1.13
C ASP A 473 -18.15 0.86 1.92
N LEU A 474 -19.33 0.29 2.16
CA LEU A 474 -20.34 0.88 3.05
C LEU A 474 -19.83 1.02 4.49
N HIS A 475 -19.21 -0.03 5.04
CA HIS A 475 -18.61 0.00 6.38
C HIS A 475 -17.47 1.00 6.51
N VAL A 476 -16.63 1.16 5.47
CA VAL A 476 -15.55 2.15 5.45
C VAL A 476 -16.12 3.58 5.36
N LYS A 477 -17.13 3.81 4.52
CA LYS A 477 -17.84 5.11 4.46
C LYS A 477 -18.49 5.46 5.80
N GLU A 478 -19.10 4.47 6.47
CA GLU A 478 -19.68 4.64 7.81
C GLU A 478 -18.63 4.96 8.88
N HIS A 479 -17.51 4.22 8.91
CA HIS A 479 -16.40 4.49 9.85
C HIS A 479 -15.78 5.87 9.65
N LEU A 480 -15.62 6.31 8.40
CA LEU A 480 -15.14 7.65 8.07
C LEU A 480 -16.11 8.74 8.55
N ARG A 481 -17.43 8.55 8.41
CA ARG A 481 -18.45 9.45 8.98
C ARG A 481 -18.37 9.48 10.51
N GLN A 482 -18.26 8.33 11.17
CA GLN A 482 -18.09 8.26 12.63
C GLN A 482 -16.80 8.96 13.10
N LYS A 483 -15.70 8.91 12.33
CA LYS A 483 -14.50 9.73 12.60
C LYS A 483 -14.77 11.23 12.49
N ILE A 484 -15.49 11.69 11.47
CA ILE A 484 -15.85 13.10 11.28
C ILE A 484 -16.74 13.59 12.44
N GLU A 485 -17.76 12.83 12.82
CA GLU A 485 -18.60 13.11 14.00
C GLU A 485 -17.78 13.13 15.30
N ALA A 486 -16.84 12.18 15.47
CA ALA A 486 -15.92 12.18 16.60
C ALA A 486 -14.93 13.37 16.62
N LEU A 487 -14.73 14.06 15.49
CA LEU A 487 -13.99 15.32 15.43
C LEU A 487 -14.90 16.53 15.74
N ARG A 488 -16.15 16.54 15.26
CA ARG A 488 -17.17 17.53 15.68
C ARG A 488 -17.38 17.51 17.19
N ASN A 489 -17.52 16.32 17.79
CA ASN A 489 -17.64 16.14 19.24
C ASN A 489 -16.39 16.60 20.03
N LYS A 490 -15.23 16.74 19.38
CA LYS A 490 -13.98 17.26 19.97
C LYS A 490 -13.79 18.77 19.76
N GLN A 491 -14.84 19.49 19.36
CA GLN A 491 -14.86 20.95 19.24
C GLN A 491 -13.78 21.53 18.31
N LEU A 492 -13.40 20.78 17.26
CA LEU A 492 -12.53 21.32 16.22
C LEU A 492 -13.30 22.37 15.41
N PRO A 493 -12.72 23.54 15.06
CA PRO A 493 -13.43 24.56 14.29
C PRO A 493 -13.94 24.02 12.94
N GLU A 494 -15.22 24.27 12.63
CA GLU A 494 -15.94 23.66 11.50
C GLU A 494 -15.26 23.88 10.13
N ARG A 495 -14.48 24.97 9.96
CA ARG A 495 -13.65 25.19 8.75
C ARG A 495 -12.70 24.02 8.49
N TYR A 496 -12.00 23.55 9.53
CA TYR A 496 -11.10 22.40 9.43
C TYR A 496 -11.82 21.07 9.25
N ILE A 497 -13.06 20.96 9.76
CA ILE A 497 -13.88 19.76 9.59
C ILE A 497 -14.34 19.64 8.14
N LYS A 498 -14.81 20.74 7.53
CA LYS A 498 -15.17 20.79 6.11
C LYS A 498 -13.98 20.53 5.17
N ASP A 499 -12.80 21.06 5.50
CA ASP A 499 -11.55 20.71 4.79
C ASP A 499 -11.31 19.19 4.82
N ILE A 500 -11.49 18.54 5.98
CA ILE A 500 -11.35 17.08 6.14
C ILE A 500 -12.44 16.31 5.38
N GLU A 501 -13.70 16.74 5.47
CA GLU A 501 -14.84 16.12 4.76
C GLU A 501 -14.58 16.09 3.24
N HIS A 502 -14.19 17.22 2.65
CA HIS A 502 -13.91 17.32 1.21
C HIS A 502 -12.75 16.41 0.76
N HIS A 503 -11.67 16.33 1.54
CA HIS A 503 -10.56 15.43 1.24
C HIS A 503 -10.95 13.95 1.40
N ILE A 504 -11.83 13.63 2.36
CA ILE A 504 -12.35 12.27 2.56
C ILE A 504 -13.27 11.86 1.40
N GLU A 505 -14.12 12.76 0.90
CA GLU A 505 -14.92 12.51 -0.31
C GLU A 505 -14.02 12.25 -1.52
N GLY A 506 -12.94 13.01 -1.69
CA GLY A 506 -11.91 12.75 -2.70
C GLY A 506 -11.26 11.37 -2.56
N ILE A 507 -10.94 10.93 -1.34
CA ILE A 507 -10.38 9.58 -1.07
C ILE A 507 -11.40 8.48 -1.37
N ILE A 508 -12.69 8.72 -1.14
CA ILE A 508 -13.79 7.78 -1.41
C ILE A 508 -14.08 7.64 -2.90
N ASN A 509 -13.88 8.71 -3.69
CA ASN A 509 -14.22 8.77 -5.12
C ASN A 509 -13.01 8.51 -6.06
N THR A 510 -11.82 8.20 -5.52
CA THR A 510 -10.59 7.96 -6.30
C THR A 510 -10.24 6.48 -6.51
N GLU A 511 -11.16 5.58 -6.13
CA GLU A 511 -11.15 4.13 -6.40
C GLU A 511 -12.52 3.73 -6.99
#